data_AF-A0A441Z8H2-F1
#
_entry.id   AF-A0A441Z8H2-F1
#
_cell.length_a   1.000
_cell.length_b   1.000
_cell.length_c   1.000
_cell.angle_alpha   90.00
_cell.angle_beta   90.00
_cell.angle_gamma   90.00
#
_symmetry.space_group_name_H-M   'P 1'
#
loop_
_entity.id
_entity.type
_entity.pdbx_description
1 polymer ?
#
loop_
_entity_poly.entity_id
_entity_poly.type
_entity_poly.pdbx_seq_one_letter_code
_entity_poly.pdbx_strand_id
1 'polypeptide(L)'
;METSMRRCSLAAIVLFLMPNLSSAQPAESRGGIVFALSDVDMVPTVYETGDLGSPDPHNRDTLSIITSPTERSRPVAMTEVSNSTYGPPGALDVSLDGQFVFVAETFRQRSERATRLDELQQGDTIRSLQFNGGHSAVVDSVRIGIQPQAIHLNPAGDLIAAITADAEHELTFVPVREGRFGQASSFGLGLEPSTGFIPLKATWVQWHPSGRYVGVNLVDRGQVAFYEVLRGEDGAVSAIRPWGNRIQTNKFPFVGRFSPDGRYYITSDVQWGIDTAGFYGVQEGILTTVRLADVGTTGDAARHTVPHIALGGWGAETIAFSPDGRFLVTSNLRGTGKPDGSRDWTEHASLSLYQLDSETGRLSPYGEWPLAGVLPQGLAFDRTGQKLFVGVNRYRHEEAPLGGAVEIWQITTDGRPALAPTSDRIRLPTGVHTIVAR
;
A
#
# COMPACT_ATOMS: atom_id res chain seq x y z
N MET A 1 58.53 60.20 -32.44
CA MET A 1 58.92 59.10 -31.52
C MET A 1 58.18 59.32 -30.21
N GLU A 2 57.34 58.36 -29.86
CA GLU A 2 56.96 57.94 -28.50
C GLU A 2 57.65 58.72 -27.37
N THR A 3 56.97 59.34 -26.42
CA THR A 3 56.24 58.77 -25.27
C THR A 3 56.21 59.93 -24.25
N SER A 4 55.44 60.02 -23.17
CA SER A 4 54.36 59.28 -22.53
C SER A 4 53.87 60.27 -21.46
N MET A 5 52.56 60.37 -21.25
CA MET A 5 51.97 61.16 -20.16
C MET A 5 51.14 60.24 -19.28
N ARG A 6 51.47 60.27 -17.96
CA ARG A 6 50.57 60.43 -16.79
C ARG A 6 49.18 59.75 -16.87
N ARG A 7 48.67 59.02 -15.87
CA ARG A 7 48.54 59.37 -14.43
C ARG A 7 47.71 58.28 -13.69
N CYS A 8 47.73 58.34 -12.36
CA CYS A 8 46.68 57.89 -11.41
C CYS A 8 46.41 56.37 -11.26
N SER A 9 46.82 55.83 -10.11
CA SER A 9 46.43 54.52 -9.59
C SER A 9 45.16 54.64 -8.74
N LEU A 10 44.10 53.93 -9.12
CA LEU A 10 42.94 53.62 -8.29
C LEU A 10 43.10 52.16 -7.83
N ALA A 11 43.17 51.91 -6.52
CA ALA A 11 43.10 50.56 -5.97
C ALA A 11 41.62 50.20 -5.75
N ALA A 12 41.14 49.19 -6.48
CA ALA A 12 39.81 48.61 -6.27
C ALA A 12 39.91 47.42 -5.31
N ILE A 13 39.22 47.51 -4.17
CA ILE A 13 38.99 46.41 -3.23
C ILE A 13 37.79 45.62 -3.74
N VAL A 14 38.00 44.37 -4.16
CA VAL A 14 36.92 43.43 -4.48
C VAL A 14 36.62 42.63 -3.21
N LEU A 15 35.49 42.90 -2.57
CA LEU A 15 34.90 42.02 -1.55
C LEU A 15 34.31 40.79 -2.24
N PHE A 16 34.89 39.60 -1.99
CA PHE A 16 34.23 38.34 -2.26
C PHE A 16 33.17 38.08 -1.18
N LEU A 17 31.90 38.29 -1.52
CA LEU A 17 30.76 37.76 -0.77
C LEU A 17 30.60 36.28 -1.15
N MET A 18 31.09 35.39 -0.29
CA MET A 18 30.73 33.96 -0.32
C MET A 18 29.29 33.82 0.17
N PRO A 19 28.35 33.25 -0.61
CA PRO A 19 27.05 32.89 -0.07
C PRO A 19 27.24 31.75 0.93
N ASN A 20 26.90 32.00 2.20
CA ASN A 20 26.66 30.95 3.17
C ASN A 20 25.45 30.14 2.67
N LEU A 21 25.72 29.03 1.98
CA LEU A 21 24.75 27.96 1.80
C LEU A 21 24.49 27.37 3.18
N SER A 22 23.55 27.96 3.91
CA SER A 22 22.94 27.33 5.05
C SER A 22 22.16 26.13 4.51
N SER A 23 22.80 24.96 4.48
CA SER A 23 22.09 23.70 4.27
C SER A 23 21.13 23.55 5.45
N ALA A 24 19.86 23.89 5.23
CA ALA A 24 18.80 23.39 6.09
C ALA A 24 18.79 21.87 5.90
N GLN A 25 19.53 21.15 6.74
CA GLN A 25 19.31 19.72 6.91
C GLN A 25 17.84 19.57 7.29
N PRO A 26 17.03 18.80 6.53
CA PRO A 26 15.71 18.44 7.02
C PRO A 26 15.92 17.75 8.37
N ALA A 27 15.16 18.19 9.38
CA ALA A 27 15.21 17.56 10.69
C ALA A 27 14.95 16.07 10.49
N GLU A 28 15.98 15.24 10.69
CA GLU A 28 15.80 13.79 10.76
C GLU A 28 14.80 13.53 11.88
N SER A 29 13.57 13.20 11.51
CA SER A 29 12.60 12.58 12.41
C SER A 29 13.24 11.27 12.89
N ARG A 30 13.86 11.31 14.07
CA ARG A 30 14.45 10.13 14.72
C ARG A 30 13.40 9.09 15.13
N GLY A 31 12.10 9.44 15.10
CA GLY A 31 11.01 8.59 15.53
C GLY A 31 10.23 7.88 14.41
N GLY A 32 10.44 8.23 13.14
CA GLY A 32 9.64 7.71 12.02
C GLY A 32 8.21 8.30 11.97
N ILE A 33 7.49 8.05 10.88
CA ILE A 33 6.10 8.48 10.70
C ILE A 33 5.25 7.32 10.18
N VAL A 34 4.05 7.14 10.73
CA VAL A 34 3.07 6.16 10.25
C VAL A 34 1.83 6.87 9.76
N PHE A 35 1.42 6.53 8.54
CA PHE A 35 0.21 7.03 7.90
C PHE A 35 -0.80 5.90 7.83
N ALA A 36 -2.04 6.16 8.22
CA ALA A 36 -3.09 5.15 8.25
C ALA A 36 -4.41 5.71 7.71
N LEU A 37 -5.11 4.94 6.87
CA LEU A 37 -6.47 5.26 6.43
C LEU A 37 -7.50 4.53 7.28
N SER A 38 -8.52 5.25 7.70
CA SER A 38 -9.72 4.74 8.37
C SER A 38 -10.96 5.00 7.52
N ASP A 39 -11.77 3.96 7.34
CA ASP A 39 -13.10 4.00 6.73
C ASP A 39 -14.15 3.70 7.81
N VAL A 40 -14.86 4.73 8.24
CA VAL A 40 -15.77 4.61 9.40
C VAL A 40 -17.13 4.01 9.01
N ASP A 41 -17.42 3.98 7.71
CA ASP A 41 -18.68 3.50 7.17
C ASP A 41 -18.71 1.97 7.06
N MET A 42 -17.56 1.35 6.81
CA MET A 42 -17.44 -0.09 6.62
C MET A 42 -17.32 -0.86 7.94
N VAL A 43 -18.42 -1.49 8.36
CA VAL A 43 -18.38 -2.50 9.42
C VAL A 43 -17.74 -3.80 8.89
N PRO A 44 -17.07 -4.59 9.74
CA PRO A 44 -16.39 -5.80 9.30
C PRO A 44 -17.22 -6.82 8.51
N THR A 45 -18.53 -6.87 8.73
CA THR A 45 -19.45 -7.79 8.04
C THR A 45 -19.82 -7.35 6.63
N VAL A 46 -19.40 -6.15 6.20
CA VAL A 46 -19.85 -5.54 4.94
C VAL A 46 -19.52 -6.39 3.72
N TYR A 47 -18.40 -7.14 3.73
CA TYR A 47 -18.05 -8.05 2.64
C TYR A 47 -19.16 -9.08 2.38
N GLU A 48 -19.82 -9.58 3.42
CA GLU A 48 -20.89 -10.59 3.27
C GLU A 48 -22.28 -9.99 3.16
N THR A 49 -22.59 -8.98 3.97
CA THR A 49 -23.97 -8.47 4.09
C THR A 49 -24.25 -7.32 3.12
N GLY A 50 -23.20 -6.61 2.70
CA GLY A 50 -23.30 -5.34 1.99
C GLY A 50 -23.86 -4.21 2.85
N ASP A 51 -24.09 -4.41 4.15
CA ASP A 51 -24.63 -3.39 5.04
C ASP A 51 -23.51 -2.51 5.59
N LEU A 52 -23.72 -1.20 5.56
CA LEU A 52 -22.84 -0.22 6.17
C LEU A 52 -23.12 -0.10 7.66
N GLY A 53 -22.17 0.47 8.40
CA GLY A 53 -22.37 0.86 9.79
C GLY A 53 -23.47 1.91 9.95
N SER A 54 -23.93 2.11 11.18
CA SER A 54 -24.84 3.22 11.49
C SER A 54 -24.20 4.53 11.05
N PRO A 55 -24.93 5.40 10.33
CA PRO A 55 -24.38 6.68 9.90
C PRO A 55 -24.05 7.52 11.12
N ASP A 56 -22.82 8.05 11.16
CA ASP A 56 -22.35 8.94 12.20
C ASP A 56 -21.94 10.27 11.56
N PRO A 57 -22.64 11.38 11.84
CA PRO A 57 -22.31 12.67 11.25
C PRO A 57 -20.98 13.25 11.77
N HIS A 58 -20.43 12.74 12.88
CA HIS A 58 -19.19 13.20 13.49
C HIS A 58 -17.97 12.38 13.09
N ASN A 59 -18.18 11.23 12.46
CA ASN A 59 -17.12 10.37 11.97
C ASN A 59 -17.13 10.38 10.44
N ARG A 60 -15.96 10.65 9.87
CA ARG A 60 -15.70 10.66 8.44
C ARG A 60 -14.49 9.80 8.16
N ASP A 61 -14.32 9.42 6.90
CA ASP A 61 -13.14 8.69 6.47
C ASP A 61 -11.93 9.58 6.65
N THR A 62 -10.85 9.05 7.20
CA THR A 62 -9.72 9.85 7.66
C THR A 62 -8.38 9.27 7.28
N LEU A 63 -7.45 10.18 7.00
CA LEU A 63 -6.01 9.93 7.06
C LEU A 63 -5.54 10.33 8.46
N SER A 64 -4.92 9.39 9.15
CA SER A 64 -4.22 9.60 10.42
C SER A 64 -2.72 9.62 10.20
N ILE A 65 -2.04 10.61 10.77
CA ILE A 65 -0.59 10.81 10.69
C ILE A 65 -0.02 10.73 12.10
N ILE A 66 0.75 9.68 12.36
CA ILE A 66 1.32 9.35 13.65
C ILE A 66 2.80 9.67 13.60
N THR A 67 3.22 10.69 14.33
CA THR A 67 4.65 11.04 14.46
C THR A 67 5.27 10.35 15.67
N SER A 68 6.49 9.85 15.51
CA SER A 68 7.19 9.07 16.56
C SER A 68 6.32 7.93 17.13
N PRO A 69 5.80 7.01 16.31
CA PRO A 69 4.87 5.96 16.72
C PRO A 69 5.36 5.09 17.90
N THR A 70 6.67 4.95 18.07
CA THR A 70 7.30 4.15 19.13
C THR A 70 7.53 4.91 20.43
N GLU A 71 7.31 6.23 20.45
CA GLU A 71 7.41 7.04 21.65
C GLU A 71 6.09 7.02 22.45
N ARG A 72 6.18 7.21 23.78
CA ARG A 72 4.99 7.26 24.64
C ARG A 72 4.10 8.46 24.34
N SER A 73 4.71 9.62 24.09
CA SER A 73 4.02 10.85 23.71
C SER A 73 4.06 10.98 22.20
N ARG A 74 3.09 10.36 21.52
CA ARG A 74 2.99 10.32 20.06
C ARG A 74 1.86 11.22 19.56
N PRO A 75 2.16 12.31 18.85
CA PRO A 75 1.14 13.13 18.22
C PRO A 75 0.44 12.37 17.09
N VAL A 76 -0.89 12.50 17.04
CA VAL A 76 -1.73 11.98 15.96
C VAL A 76 -2.49 13.17 15.35
N ALA A 77 -2.21 13.46 14.09
CA ALA A 77 -3.00 14.39 13.29
C ALA A 77 -4.00 13.61 12.44
N MET A 78 -5.23 14.12 12.29
CA MET A 78 -6.25 13.50 11.46
C MET A 78 -6.76 14.51 10.43
N THR A 79 -7.03 14.05 9.21
CA THR A 79 -7.62 14.85 8.14
C THR A 79 -8.63 14.01 7.40
N GLU A 80 -9.80 14.59 7.15
CA GLU A 80 -10.86 13.93 6.39
C GLU A 80 -10.39 13.70 4.95
N VAL A 81 -10.53 12.46 4.49
CA VAL A 81 -10.26 12.07 3.11
C VAL A 81 -11.03 10.79 2.79
N SER A 82 -11.86 10.85 1.76
CA SER A 82 -12.58 9.67 1.28
C SER A 82 -11.59 8.56 0.90
N ASN A 83 -11.86 7.35 1.35
CA ASN A 83 -11.12 6.13 1.04
C ASN A 83 -12.07 4.93 1.14
N SER A 84 -11.58 3.70 1.08
CA SER A 84 -12.43 2.57 1.47
C SER A 84 -11.68 1.33 1.97
N THR A 85 -12.25 0.69 2.99
CA THR A 85 -11.92 -0.68 3.39
C THR A 85 -12.36 -1.71 2.35
N TYR A 86 -13.38 -1.41 1.52
CA TYR A 86 -13.85 -2.34 0.50
C TYR A 86 -12.92 -2.33 -0.73
N GLY A 87 -11.89 -3.16 -0.65
CA GLY A 87 -10.82 -3.29 -1.62
C GLY A 87 -9.56 -3.79 -0.93
N PRO A 88 -8.46 -3.96 -1.66
CA PRO A 88 -7.18 -4.27 -1.03
C PRO A 88 -6.63 -3.04 -0.30
N PRO A 89 -5.79 -3.21 0.73
CA PRO A 89 -5.20 -2.09 1.46
C PRO A 89 -4.04 -1.45 0.68
N GLY A 90 -4.38 -0.80 -0.42
CA GLY A 90 -3.44 -0.19 -1.38
C GLY A 90 -3.79 1.25 -1.74
N ALA A 91 -4.75 1.88 -1.05
CA ALA A 91 -5.23 3.22 -1.40
C ALA A 91 -4.33 4.38 -0.93
N LEU A 92 -3.13 4.09 -0.42
CA LEU A 92 -2.22 5.07 0.21
C LEU A 92 -0.77 4.84 -0.24
N ASP A 93 -0.07 5.91 -0.58
CA ASP A 93 1.41 5.93 -0.60
C ASP A 93 1.93 7.32 -0.22
N VAL A 94 3.23 7.43 0.01
CA VAL A 94 3.88 8.64 0.58
C VAL A 94 5.15 8.96 -0.19
N SER A 95 5.41 10.25 -0.43
CA SER A 95 6.67 10.73 -0.99
C SER A 95 7.88 10.26 -0.19
N LEU A 96 9.04 10.20 -0.85
CA LEU A 96 10.28 9.69 -0.24
C LEU A 96 10.73 10.51 0.98
N ASP A 97 10.45 11.81 0.97
CA ASP A 97 10.73 12.73 2.08
C ASP A 97 9.65 12.72 3.18
N GLY A 98 8.54 12.00 3.01
CA GLY A 98 7.43 11.94 3.95
C GLY A 98 6.56 13.21 4.00
N GLN A 99 6.76 14.17 3.10
CA GLN A 99 6.05 15.45 3.10
C GLN A 99 4.72 15.42 2.36
N PHE A 100 4.53 14.50 1.42
CA PHE A 100 3.31 14.37 0.64
C PHE A 100 2.71 12.99 0.77
N VAL A 101 1.41 12.95 0.99
CA VAL A 101 0.61 11.73 1.12
C VAL A 101 -0.35 11.66 -0.05
N PHE A 102 -0.37 10.53 -0.74
CA PHE A 102 -1.24 10.27 -1.88
C PHE A 102 -2.32 9.30 -1.47
N VAL A 103 -3.58 9.69 -1.65
CA VAL A 103 -4.75 8.88 -1.27
C VAL A 103 -5.64 8.66 -2.48
N ALA A 104 -5.90 7.40 -2.81
CA ALA A 104 -6.85 7.02 -3.84
C ALA A 104 -8.27 6.93 -3.27
N GLU A 105 -9.23 7.58 -3.92
CA GLU A 105 -10.64 7.53 -3.54
C GLU A 105 -11.30 6.30 -4.19
N THR A 106 -11.28 5.14 -3.52
CA THR A 106 -11.97 3.93 -4.01
C THR A 106 -13.49 4.14 -4.07
N PHE A 107 -14.07 4.65 -2.99
CA PHE A 107 -15.43 5.17 -2.93
C PHE A 107 -15.41 6.62 -2.45
N ARG A 108 -16.39 7.41 -2.91
CA ARG A 108 -16.64 8.74 -2.37
C ARG A 108 -17.18 8.63 -0.94
N GLN A 109 -17.04 9.70 -0.16
CA GLN A 109 -17.66 9.79 1.15
C GLN A 109 -19.15 9.41 1.07
N ARG A 110 -19.57 8.56 2.00
CA ARG A 110 -20.96 8.11 2.12
C ARG A 110 -21.94 9.29 2.20
N SER A 111 -23.03 9.18 1.45
CA SER A 111 -24.17 10.10 1.60
C SER A 111 -24.99 9.74 2.84
N GLU A 112 -25.63 10.72 3.49
CA GLU A 112 -26.43 10.51 4.72
C GLU A 112 -27.51 9.42 4.61
N ARG A 113 -27.96 9.11 3.40
CA ARG A 113 -29.02 8.11 3.14
C ARG A 113 -28.51 6.71 2.81
N ALA A 114 -27.23 6.57 2.47
CA ALA A 114 -26.69 5.27 2.11
C ALA A 114 -26.63 4.38 3.37
N THR A 115 -27.11 3.15 3.24
CA THR A 115 -27.10 2.10 4.25
C THR A 115 -26.44 0.83 3.74
N ARG A 116 -26.21 0.75 2.43
CA ARG A 116 -25.60 -0.39 1.76
C ARG A 116 -24.41 0.02 0.91
N LEU A 117 -23.50 -0.92 0.69
CA LEU A 117 -22.30 -0.76 -0.10
C LEU A 117 -22.60 -0.41 -1.57
N ASP A 118 -23.62 -1.02 -2.17
CA ASP A 118 -24.02 -0.79 -3.56
C ASP A 118 -24.65 0.60 -3.80
N GLU A 119 -24.95 1.33 -2.73
CA GLU A 119 -25.41 2.72 -2.77
C GLU A 119 -24.26 3.73 -2.75
N LEU A 120 -23.02 3.28 -2.49
CA LEU A 120 -21.85 4.15 -2.50
C LEU A 120 -21.42 4.49 -3.92
N GLN A 121 -21.13 5.77 -4.14
CA GLN A 121 -20.61 6.23 -5.42
C GLN A 121 -19.13 5.86 -5.55
N GLN A 122 -18.77 5.22 -6.65
CA GLN A 122 -17.37 4.95 -6.99
C GLN A 122 -16.60 6.27 -7.07
N GLY A 123 -15.40 6.27 -6.48
CA GLY A 123 -14.47 7.37 -6.64
C GLY A 123 -13.67 7.24 -7.93
N ASP A 124 -12.96 8.31 -8.28
CA ASP A 124 -12.23 8.42 -9.55
C ASP A 124 -10.94 9.23 -9.44
N THR A 125 -10.49 9.53 -8.22
CA THR A 125 -9.41 10.50 -7.97
C THR A 125 -8.28 9.96 -7.10
N ILE A 126 -7.08 10.51 -7.32
CA ILE A 126 -6.01 10.53 -6.33
C ILE A 126 -5.93 11.97 -5.78
N ARG A 127 -5.80 12.10 -4.47
CA ARG A 127 -5.55 13.36 -3.76
C ARG A 127 -4.14 13.38 -3.22
N SER A 128 -3.48 14.52 -3.33
CA SER A 128 -2.20 14.81 -2.69
C SER A 128 -2.43 15.70 -1.48
N LEU A 129 -1.92 15.30 -0.33
CA LEU A 129 -1.98 16.06 0.91
C LEU A 129 -0.56 16.40 1.35
N GLN A 130 -0.30 17.66 1.66
CA GLN A 130 0.98 18.07 2.24
C GLN A 130 0.94 17.96 3.75
N PHE A 131 1.95 17.33 4.36
CA PHE A 131 2.14 17.22 5.80
C PHE A 131 3.20 18.22 6.29
N ASN A 132 2.81 19.07 7.24
CA ASN A 132 3.67 20.08 7.85
C ASN A 132 3.65 19.95 9.39
N GLY A 133 4.26 18.88 9.92
CA GLY A 133 4.59 18.77 11.35
C GLY A 133 3.39 18.79 12.32
N GLY A 134 2.22 18.33 11.87
CA GLY A 134 1.00 18.23 12.68
C GLY A 134 -0.28 18.67 11.96
N HIS A 135 -0.15 19.29 10.79
CA HIS A 135 -1.27 19.63 9.92
C HIS A 135 -1.12 18.98 8.55
N SER A 136 -2.24 18.57 7.98
CA SER A 136 -2.32 18.16 6.57
C SER A 136 -3.40 18.93 5.83
N ALA A 137 -3.11 19.27 4.57
CA ALA A 137 -4.05 19.93 3.69
C ALA A 137 -3.95 19.34 2.28
N VAL A 138 -5.09 19.18 1.62
CA VAL A 138 -5.12 18.78 0.21
C VAL A 138 -4.45 19.88 -0.61
N VAL A 139 -3.39 19.53 -1.34
CA VAL A 139 -2.69 20.44 -2.23
C VAL A 139 -3.09 20.25 -3.68
N ASP A 140 -3.44 19.02 -4.10
CA ASP A 140 -3.81 18.74 -5.48
C ASP A 140 -4.72 17.51 -5.61
N SER A 141 -5.39 17.39 -6.76
CA SER A 141 -6.17 16.21 -7.12
C SER A 141 -6.13 15.93 -8.62
N VAL A 142 -6.20 14.65 -8.98
CA VAL A 142 -6.17 14.20 -10.37
C VAL A 142 -7.15 13.05 -10.56
N ARG A 143 -7.81 13.02 -11.72
CA ARG A 143 -8.67 11.91 -12.13
C ARG A 143 -7.85 10.83 -12.82
N ILE A 144 -8.13 9.57 -12.52
CA ILE A 144 -7.40 8.42 -13.08
C ILE A 144 -8.30 7.42 -13.81
N GLY A 145 -9.37 6.96 -13.15
CA GLY A 145 -10.26 5.89 -13.58
C GLY A 145 -11.15 5.49 -12.39
N ILE A 146 -12.26 4.79 -12.65
CA ILE A 146 -13.25 4.50 -11.61
C ILE A 146 -12.77 3.44 -10.61
N GLN A 147 -13.18 3.60 -9.36
CA GLN A 147 -12.96 2.66 -8.26
C GLN A 147 -11.49 2.17 -8.20
N PRO A 148 -10.51 3.07 -8.00
CA PRO A 148 -9.12 2.68 -7.85
C PRO A 148 -8.95 1.67 -6.71
N GLN A 149 -8.20 0.61 -6.97
CA GLN A 149 -7.97 -0.49 -6.01
C GLN A 149 -6.65 -0.33 -5.28
N ALA A 150 -5.59 0.10 -5.98
CA ALA A 150 -4.28 0.34 -5.38
C ALA A 150 -3.50 1.42 -6.12
N ILE A 151 -2.62 2.11 -5.39
CA ILE A 151 -1.62 3.04 -5.90
C ILE A 151 -0.23 2.70 -5.36
N HIS A 152 0.81 3.04 -6.12
CA HIS A 152 2.19 2.95 -5.65
C HIS A 152 3.06 4.02 -6.33
N LEU A 153 3.82 4.75 -5.55
CA LEU A 153 4.85 5.68 -6.01
C LEU A 153 6.09 4.89 -6.44
N ASN A 154 6.70 5.29 -7.55
CA ASN A 154 7.92 4.63 -8.00
C ASN A 154 9.12 4.98 -7.11
N PRO A 155 10.21 4.19 -7.16
CA PRO A 155 11.41 4.44 -6.36
C PRO A 155 12.08 5.80 -6.60
N ALA A 156 11.86 6.44 -7.76
CA ALA A 156 12.37 7.78 -8.05
C ALA A 156 11.51 8.90 -7.44
N GLY A 157 10.31 8.59 -6.96
CA GLY A 157 9.40 9.55 -6.32
C GLY A 157 8.68 10.50 -7.28
N ASP A 158 8.66 10.19 -8.58
CA ASP A 158 8.18 11.10 -9.63
C ASP A 158 6.97 10.58 -10.41
N LEU A 159 6.54 9.34 -10.15
CA LEU A 159 5.46 8.69 -10.91
C LEU A 159 4.67 7.72 -10.03
N ILE A 160 3.37 7.94 -9.94
CA ILE A 160 2.43 7.02 -9.28
C ILE A 160 1.86 6.08 -10.33
N ALA A 161 1.82 4.79 -10.05
CA ALA A 161 1.00 3.82 -10.78
C ALA A 161 -0.28 3.57 -9.98
N ALA A 162 -1.41 3.43 -10.68
CA ALA A 162 -2.72 3.13 -10.11
C ALA A 162 -3.40 2.02 -10.92
N ILE A 163 -4.08 1.11 -10.23
CA ILE A 163 -4.94 0.11 -10.87
C ILE A 163 -6.40 0.43 -10.54
N THR A 164 -7.25 0.44 -11.56
CA THR A 164 -8.66 0.87 -11.47
C THR A 164 -9.59 -0.21 -12.02
N ALA A 165 -10.90 -0.05 -11.77
CA ALA A 165 -11.93 -0.91 -12.33
C ALA A 165 -12.39 -0.47 -13.74
N ASP A 166 -11.73 0.52 -14.34
CA ASP A 166 -12.07 1.01 -15.68
C ASP A 166 -11.57 0.05 -16.76
N ALA A 167 -12.50 -0.59 -17.46
CA ALA A 167 -12.16 -1.57 -18.49
C ALA A 167 -11.39 -0.91 -19.63
N GLU A 168 -10.35 -1.59 -20.12
CA GLU A 168 -9.46 -1.11 -21.19
C GLU A 168 -8.58 0.10 -20.80
N HIS A 169 -8.67 0.60 -19.57
CA HIS A 169 -7.86 1.68 -19.02
C HIS A 169 -7.43 1.38 -17.57
N GLU A 170 -7.27 0.09 -17.24
CA GLU A 170 -7.13 -0.35 -15.86
C GLU A 170 -5.87 0.23 -15.21
N LEU A 171 -4.74 0.32 -15.94
CA LEU A 171 -3.45 0.76 -15.41
C LEU A 171 -3.16 2.21 -15.79
N THR A 172 -3.16 3.08 -14.78
CA THR A 172 -2.95 4.52 -14.95
C THR A 172 -1.64 4.97 -14.30
N PHE A 173 -0.93 5.89 -14.96
CA PHE A 173 0.28 6.52 -14.46
C PHE A 173 0.09 8.03 -14.29
N VAL A 174 0.52 8.56 -13.16
CA VAL A 174 0.36 9.98 -12.79
C VAL A 174 1.73 10.56 -12.44
N PRO A 175 2.29 11.46 -13.26
CA PRO A 175 3.50 12.19 -12.89
C PRO A 175 3.25 13.02 -11.63
N VAL A 176 4.23 13.09 -10.74
CA VAL A 176 4.13 13.88 -9.52
C VAL A 176 5.41 14.64 -9.25
N ARG A 177 5.29 15.91 -8.87
CA ARG A 177 6.42 16.74 -8.43
C ARG A 177 5.95 17.66 -7.33
N GLU A 178 6.63 17.62 -6.18
CA GLU A 178 6.31 18.49 -5.03
C GLU A 178 4.82 18.44 -4.66
N GLY A 179 4.25 17.23 -4.69
CA GLY A 179 2.85 16.98 -4.40
C GLY A 179 1.86 17.43 -5.48
N ARG A 180 2.31 17.97 -6.62
CA ARG A 180 1.46 18.37 -7.74
C ARG A 180 1.43 17.29 -8.82
N PHE A 181 0.24 17.05 -9.37
CA PHE A 181 0.03 16.03 -10.39
C PHE A 181 0.19 16.60 -11.80
N GLY A 182 0.84 15.81 -12.65
CA GLY A 182 0.83 16.00 -14.10
C GLY A 182 -0.38 15.34 -14.76
N GLN A 183 -0.38 15.35 -16.09
CA GLN A 183 -1.41 14.66 -16.87
C GLN A 183 -1.30 13.15 -16.69
N ALA A 184 -2.42 12.50 -16.35
CA ALA A 184 -2.51 11.05 -16.24
C ALA A 184 -2.46 10.37 -17.62
N SER A 185 -1.86 9.20 -17.69
CA SER A 185 -1.85 8.33 -18.88
C SER A 185 -2.35 6.95 -18.49
N SER A 186 -3.40 6.48 -19.15
CA SER A 186 -4.09 5.23 -18.82
C SER A 186 -4.00 4.23 -19.97
N PHE A 187 -3.80 2.96 -19.61
CA PHE A 187 -3.56 1.88 -20.56
C PHE A 187 -4.36 0.64 -20.17
N GLY A 188 -4.91 -0.01 -21.18
CA GLY A 188 -5.49 -1.35 -21.03
C GLY A 188 -4.40 -2.39 -20.84
N LEU A 189 -4.72 -3.45 -20.09
CA LEU A 189 -3.77 -4.53 -19.79
C LEU A 189 -3.52 -5.49 -20.98
N GLY A 190 -4.26 -5.33 -22.09
CA GLY A 190 -4.15 -6.17 -23.29
C GLY A 190 -4.51 -7.63 -23.02
N LEU A 191 -5.52 -7.86 -22.18
CA LEU A 191 -5.96 -9.19 -21.77
C LEU A 191 -7.21 -9.61 -22.55
N GLU A 192 -7.22 -10.84 -23.07
CA GLU A 192 -8.43 -11.44 -23.63
C GLU A 192 -9.58 -11.40 -22.62
N PRO A 193 -10.84 -11.19 -23.02
CA PRO A 193 -11.98 -11.15 -22.10
C PRO A 193 -11.98 -12.32 -21.12
N SER A 194 -12.23 -12.03 -19.85
CA SER A 194 -12.38 -13.07 -18.85
C SER A 194 -13.69 -13.80 -19.06
N THR A 195 -13.67 -15.12 -18.97
CA THR A 195 -14.88 -15.95 -18.99
C THR A 195 -15.42 -16.21 -17.58
N GLY A 196 -14.73 -15.70 -16.55
CA GLY A 196 -15.10 -15.87 -15.15
C GLY A 196 -16.24 -14.96 -14.70
N PHE A 197 -16.85 -15.33 -13.57
CA PHE A 197 -17.94 -14.58 -12.94
C PHE A 197 -17.45 -13.49 -11.96
N ILE A 198 -16.14 -13.29 -11.84
CA ILE A 198 -15.54 -12.29 -10.95
C ILE A 198 -15.54 -10.94 -11.69
N PRO A 199 -16.31 -9.92 -11.22
CA PRO A 199 -16.41 -8.63 -11.91
C PRO A 199 -15.14 -7.78 -11.78
N LEU A 200 -14.35 -8.00 -10.72
CA LEU A 200 -13.10 -7.30 -10.49
C LEU A 200 -11.95 -8.01 -11.22
N LYS A 201 -11.35 -7.36 -12.22
CA LYS A 201 -10.25 -7.95 -13.00
C LYS A 201 -8.93 -7.93 -12.24
N ALA A 202 -8.57 -6.77 -11.68
CA ALA A 202 -7.29 -6.54 -11.03
C ALA A 202 -7.47 -5.78 -9.72
N THR A 203 -6.62 -6.09 -8.74
CA THR A 203 -6.70 -5.51 -7.38
C THR A 203 -5.44 -4.77 -6.99
N TRP A 204 -4.28 -5.21 -7.47
CA TRP A 204 -3.00 -4.75 -6.95
C TRP A 204 -2.10 -4.22 -8.05
N VAL A 205 -1.38 -3.14 -7.76
CA VAL A 205 -0.24 -2.66 -8.55
C VAL A 205 0.90 -2.31 -7.60
N GLN A 206 2.12 -2.66 -8.00
CA GLN A 206 3.32 -2.22 -7.29
C GLN A 206 4.45 -1.96 -8.28
N TRP A 207 5.29 -0.97 -8.00
CA TRP A 207 6.55 -0.80 -8.70
C TRP A 207 7.59 -1.82 -8.26
N HIS A 208 8.28 -2.40 -9.23
CA HIS A 208 9.52 -3.12 -9.01
C HIS A 208 10.59 -2.14 -8.47
N PRO A 209 11.51 -2.57 -7.57
CA PRO A 209 12.54 -1.69 -6.99
C PRO A 209 13.46 -0.98 -8.00
N SER A 210 13.58 -1.50 -9.22
CA SER A 210 14.30 -0.83 -10.32
C SER A 210 13.59 0.41 -10.88
N GLY A 211 12.30 0.61 -10.58
CA GLY A 211 11.46 1.67 -11.14
C GLY A 211 11.12 1.52 -12.62
N ARG A 212 11.48 0.40 -13.26
CA ARG A 212 11.25 0.14 -14.69
C ARG A 212 10.01 -0.72 -14.97
N TYR A 213 9.61 -1.53 -14.00
CA TYR A 213 8.53 -2.50 -14.15
C TYR A 213 7.47 -2.32 -13.07
N VAL A 214 6.25 -2.73 -13.38
CA VAL A 214 5.17 -2.88 -12.40
C VAL A 214 4.63 -4.30 -12.42
N GLY A 215 4.27 -4.81 -11.24
CA GLY A 215 3.50 -6.05 -11.08
C GLY A 215 2.02 -5.73 -10.90
N VAL A 216 1.15 -6.50 -11.55
CA VAL A 216 -0.31 -6.36 -11.48
C VAL A 216 -0.94 -7.71 -11.16
N ASN A 217 -1.72 -7.78 -10.10
CA ASN A 217 -2.47 -9.00 -9.75
C ASN A 217 -3.80 -9.04 -10.50
N LEU A 218 -4.08 -10.17 -11.16
CA LEU A 218 -5.27 -10.43 -11.96
C LEU A 218 -6.13 -11.48 -11.26
N VAL A 219 -7.06 -11.01 -10.41
CA VAL A 219 -7.81 -11.88 -9.49
C VAL A 219 -8.81 -12.79 -10.18
N ASP A 220 -9.39 -12.32 -11.29
CA ASP A 220 -10.34 -13.07 -12.11
C ASP A 220 -9.72 -14.31 -12.78
N ARG A 221 -8.38 -14.35 -12.89
CA ARG A 221 -7.61 -15.40 -13.57
C ARG A 221 -6.72 -16.21 -12.65
N GLY A 222 -6.56 -15.78 -11.39
CA GLY A 222 -5.55 -16.35 -10.51
C GLY A 222 -4.14 -16.17 -11.07
N GLN A 223 -3.84 -14.99 -11.60
CA GLN A 223 -2.56 -14.70 -12.25
C GLN A 223 -1.92 -13.42 -11.74
N VAL A 224 -0.61 -13.30 -11.94
CA VAL A 224 0.11 -12.02 -11.91
C VAL A 224 0.74 -11.76 -13.29
N ALA A 225 0.69 -10.51 -13.71
CA ALA A 225 1.33 -10.01 -14.91
C ALA A 225 2.34 -8.90 -14.55
N PHE A 226 3.41 -8.81 -15.32
CA PHE A 226 4.41 -7.76 -15.16
C PHE A 226 4.51 -6.95 -16.44
N TYR A 227 4.69 -5.64 -16.29
CA TYR A 227 4.72 -4.70 -17.40
C TYR A 227 5.94 -3.79 -17.27
N GLU A 228 6.65 -3.60 -18.38
CA GLU A 228 7.63 -2.55 -18.52
C GLU A 228 6.93 -1.23 -18.84
N VAL A 229 7.35 -0.18 -18.14
CA VAL A 229 6.82 1.17 -18.32
C VAL A 229 7.78 1.95 -19.21
N LEU A 230 7.31 2.36 -20.38
CA LEU A 230 8.07 3.12 -21.37
C LEU A 230 7.72 4.59 -21.22
N ARG A 231 8.74 5.44 -21.04
CA ARG A 231 8.58 6.90 -20.96
C ARG A 231 9.02 7.56 -22.27
N GLY A 232 8.31 8.61 -22.67
CA GLY A 232 8.69 9.49 -23.77
C GLY A 232 9.82 10.45 -23.39
N GLU A 233 10.25 11.28 -24.34
CA GLU A 233 11.30 12.30 -24.13
C GLU A 233 10.89 13.38 -23.11
N ASP A 234 9.59 13.62 -22.98
CA ASP A 234 8.97 14.52 -22.00
C ASP A 234 8.84 13.91 -20.60
N GLY A 235 9.24 12.65 -20.43
CA GLY A 235 9.13 11.91 -19.17
C GLY A 235 7.74 11.33 -18.89
N ALA A 236 6.74 11.61 -19.73
CA ALA A 236 5.41 11.01 -19.61
C ALA A 236 5.44 9.53 -20.02
N VAL A 237 4.53 8.72 -19.47
CA VAL A 237 4.43 7.32 -19.88
C VAL A 237 3.79 7.26 -21.26
N SER A 238 4.52 6.74 -22.25
CA SER A 238 4.09 6.66 -23.64
C SER A 238 3.48 5.31 -23.99
N ALA A 239 3.90 4.24 -23.30
CA ALA A 239 3.36 2.90 -23.47
C ALA A 239 3.69 1.99 -22.28
N ILE A 240 2.94 0.90 -22.19
CA ILE A 240 3.33 -0.28 -21.41
C ILE A 240 3.53 -1.46 -22.35
N ARG A 241 4.41 -2.38 -21.98
CA ARG A 241 4.53 -3.68 -22.67
C ARG A 241 4.69 -4.81 -21.67
N PRO A 242 4.18 -6.02 -21.95
CA PRO A 242 4.44 -7.17 -21.11
C PRO A 242 5.94 -7.37 -20.89
N TRP A 243 6.33 -7.51 -19.63
CA TRP A 243 7.66 -7.99 -19.25
C TRP A 243 7.51 -9.47 -18.96
N GLY A 244 7.89 -10.30 -19.92
CA GLY A 244 7.88 -11.74 -19.76
C GLY A 244 6.51 -12.41 -19.87
N ASN A 245 6.48 -13.66 -19.40
CA ASN A 245 5.24 -14.45 -19.33
C ASN A 245 4.39 -14.07 -18.12
N ARG A 246 3.07 -14.17 -18.26
CA ARG A 246 2.16 -14.17 -17.10
C ARG A 246 2.41 -15.42 -16.24
N ILE A 247 2.18 -15.29 -14.94
CA ILE A 247 2.39 -16.35 -13.98
C ILE A 247 1.06 -16.77 -13.39
N GLN A 248 0.79 -18.07 -13.46
CA GLN A 248 -0.30 -18.68 -12.71
C GLN A 248 0.08 -18.70 -11.23
N THR A 249 -0.76 -18.10 -10.40
CA THR A 249 -0.68 -18.14 -8.94
C THR A 249 -1.77 -19.07 -8.44
N ASN A 250 -2.38 -18.78 -7.30
CA ASN A 250 -3.57 -19.45 -6.81
C ASN A 250 -4.83 -18.57 -6.98
N LYS A 251 -5.95 -19.02 -6.42
CA LYS A 251 -7.27 -18.36 -6.51
C LYS A 251 -7.27 -17.00 -5.79
N PHE A 252 -7.68 -15.95 -6.51
CA PHE A 252 -7.83 -14.58 -6.00
C PHE A 252 -6.55 -13.98 -5.38
N PRO A 253 -5.46 -13.80 -6.14
CA PRO A 253 -4.23 -13.15 -5.70
C PRO A 253 -4.48 -11.68 -5.33
N PHE A 254 -4.79 -11.39 -4.09
CA PHE A 254 -5.40 -10.13 -3.69
C PHE A 254 -4.38 -8.99 -3.58
N VAL A 255 -3.28 -9.24 -2.88
CA VAL A 255 -2.15 -8.31 -2.67
C VAL A 255 -0.87 -8.97 -3.15
N GLY A 256 0.12 -8.19 -3.60
CA GLY A 256 1.46 -8.70 -3.85
C GLY A 256 2.57 -7.73 -3.41
N ARG A 257 3.78 -8.28 -3.21
CA ARG A 257 4.96 -7.52 -2.80
C ARG A 257 6.20 -8.01 -3.52
N PHE A 258 6.95 -7.10 -4.13
CA PHE A 258 8.34 -7.34 -4.51
C PHE A 258 9.20 -7.53 -3.25
N SER A 259 10.15 -8.47 -3.31
CA SER A 259 11.26 -8.47 -2.36
C SER A 259 12.07 -7.19 -2.52
N PRO A 260 12.71 -6.66 -1.45
CA PRO A 260 13.47 -5.41 -1.52
C PRO A 260 14.60 -5.42 -2.58
N ASP A 261 15.17 -6.59 -2.86
CA ASP A 261 16.19 -6.78 -3.89
C ASP A 261 15.62 -6.94 -5.32
N GLY A 262 14.30 -6.96 -5.48
CA GLY A 262 13.61 -7.09 -6.76
C GLY A 262 13.71 -8.47 -7.41
N ARG A 263 14.24 -9.50 -6.74
CA ARG A 263 14.38 -10.83 -7.37
C ARG A 263 13.10 -11.65 -7.33
N TYR A 264 12.21 -11.36 -6.37
CA TYR A 264 10.97 -12.09 -6.18
C TYR A 264 9.77 -11.15 -6.13
N TYR A 265 8.61 -11.70 -6.49
CA TYR A 265 7.31 -11.13 -6.21
C TYR A 265 6.45 -12.18 -5.52
N ILE A 266 5.89 -11.85 -4.36
CA ILE A 266 5.08 -12.78 -3.57
C ILE A 266 3.63 -12.29 -3.63
N THR A 267 2.69 -13.17 -3.95
CA THR A 267 1.25 -12.88 -3.84
C THR A 267 0.66 -13.49 -2.58
N SER A 268 -0.33 -12.81 -2.01
CA SER A 268 -1.24 -13.38 -0.99
C SER A 268 -2.58 -13.68 -1.65
N ASP A 269 -2.87 -14.98 -1.77
CA ASP A 269 -4.02 -15.49 -2.51
C ASP A 269 -5.11 -15.90 -1.49
N VAL A 270 -6.14 -15.07 -1.33
CA VAL A 270 -7.15 -15.17 -0.24
C VAL A 270 -8.17 -16.30 -0.45
N GLN A 271 -8.17 -16.96 -1.61
CA GLN A 271 -9.05 -18.07 -1.94
C GLN A 271 -10.56 -17.72 -1.95
N TRP A 272 -10.92 -16.46 -2.19
CA TRP A 272 -12.31 -16.07 -2.44
C TRP A 272 -12.83 -16.60 -3.78
N GLY A 273 -14.12 -16.87 -3.85
CA GLY A 273 -14.75 -17.42 -5.04
C GLY A 273 -16.14 -18.00 -4.79
N ILE A 274 -16.84 -18.27 -5.90
CA ILE A 274 -18.21 -18.82 -5.92
C ILE A 274 -18.31 -20.25 -5.33
N ASP A 275 -17.18 -20.92 -5.19
CA ASP A 275 -17.03 -22.27 -4.65
C ASP A 275 -16.90 -22.28 -3.11
N THR A 276 -16.92 -21.11 -2.46
CA THR A 276 -16.84 -20.98 -1.00
C THR A 276 -18.22 -20.71 -0.38
N ALA A 277 -18.31 -20.67 0.96
CA ALA A 277 -19.53 -20.28 1.65
C ALA A 277 -19.77 -18.76 1.46
N GLY A 278 -20.57 -18.41 0.45
CA GLY A 278 -20.61 -17.05 -0.08
C GLY A 278 -19.42 -16.78 -1.01
N PHE A 279 -19.22 -15.53 -1.46
CA PHE A 279 -18.04 -15.19 -2.26
C PHE A 279 -16.77 -15.07 -1.40
N TYR A 280 -16.92 -14.56 -0.18
CA TYR A 280 -15.84 -14.21 0.76
C TYR A 280 -15.62 -15.29 1.83
N GLY A 281 -15.87 -16.57 1.52
CA GLY A 281 -15.70 -17.68 2.46
C GLY A 281 -14.29 -17.74 3.04
N VAL A 282 -14.15 -18.14 4.31
CA VAL A 282 -12.84 -18.19 4.98
C VAL A 282 -12.14 -19.50 4.64
N GLN A 283 -10.95 -19.39 4.08
CA GLN A 283 -10.12 -20.51 3.63
C GLN A 283 -8.67 -20.27 4.06
N GLU A 284 -7.86 -21.33 4.09
CA GLU A 284 -6.41 -21.21 4.25
C GLU A 284 -5.83 -20.47 3.03
N GLY A 285 -5.14 -19.35 3.26
CA GLY A 285 -4.55 -18.56 2.18
C GLY A 285 -3.37 -19.29 1.54
N ILE A 286 -2.99 -18.85 0.34
CA ILE A 286 -1.81 -19.39 -0.36
C ILE A 286 -0.84 -18.25 -0.66
N LEU A 287 0.44 -18.47 -0.39
CA LEU A 287 1.51 -17.56 -0.78
C LEU A 287 2.26 -18.12 -1.98
N THR A 288 2.17 -17.45 -3.13
CA THR A 288 2.91 -17.84 -4.34
C THR A 288 4.15 -16.98 -4.47
N THR A 289 5.34 -17.59 -4.46
CA THR A 289 6.60 -16.87 -4.74
C THR A 289 6.93 -16.97 -6.22
N VAL A 290 7.11 -15.83 -6.87
CA VAL A 290 7.51 -15.71 -8.27
C VAL A 290 8.93 -15.21 -8.33
N ARG A 291 9.84 -15.99 -8.93
CA ARG A 291 11.18 -15.51 -9.29
C ARG A 291 11.09 -14.76 -10.60
N LEU A 292 11.55 -13.51 -10.56
CA LEU A 292 11.47 -12.61 -11.71
C LEU A 292 12.61 -12.87 -12.68
N ALA A 293 12.42 -12.38 -13.90
CA ALA A 293 13.46 -12.37 -14.90
C ALA A 293 14.45 -11.26 -14.55
N ASP A 294 15.66 -11.33 -15.10
CA ASP A 294 16.64 -10.28 -14.83
C ASP A 294 16.17 -8.96 -15.44
N VAL A 295 16.40 -7.86 -14.71
CA VAL A 295 16.07 -6.51 -15.17
C VAL A 295 16.75 -6.23 -16.51
N GLY A 296 15.98 -5.73 -17.47
CA GLY A 296 16.44 -5.42 -18.83
C GLY A 296 16.26 -6.56 -19.83
N THR A 297 15.91 -7.77 -19.39
CA THR A 297 15.51 -8.85 -20.30
C THR A 297 14.17 -8.55 -20.98
N THR A 298 13.98 -9.07 -22.21
CA THR A 298 12.78 -8.84 -23.02
C THR A 298 12.38 -10.11 -23.78
N GLY A 299 11.10 -10.20 -24.18
CA GLY A 299 10.58 -11.32 -24.96
C GLY A 299 10.69 -12.65 -24.20
N ASP A 300 10.98 -13.75 -24.91
CA ASP A 300 11.06 -15.09 -24.33
C ASP A 300 12.18 -15.26 -23.29
N ALA A 301 13.21 -14.40 -23.35
CA ALA A 301 14.29 -14.40 -22.35
C ALA A 301 13.85 -13.82 -21.00
N ALA A 302 12.80 -12.98 -20.98
CA ALA A 302 12.22 -12.43 -19.75
C ALA A 302 11.31 -13.47 -19.05
N ARG A 303 11.81 -14.66 -18.78
CA ARG A 303 10.97 -15.74 -18.23
C ARG A 303 10.89 -15.70 -16.70
N HIS A 304 9.69 -15.53 -16.18
CA HIS A 304 9.38 -15.65 -14.75
C HIS A 304 9.08 -17.11 -14.39
N THR A 305 9.32 -17.49 -13.12
CA THR A 305 9.09 -18.86 -12.64
C THR A 305 8.48 -18.86 -11.24
N VAL A 306 7.84 -19.95 -10.84
CA VAL A 306 7.29 -20.13 -9.49
C VAL A 306 8.17 -21.14 -8.74
N PRO A 307 9.22 -20.70 -8.02
CA PRO A 307 10.08 -21.61 -7.27
C PRO A 307 9.39 -22.23 -6.04
N HIS A 308 8.37 -21.57 -5.48
CA HIS A 308 7.76 -22.02 -4.23
C HIS A 308 6.30 -21.56 -4.08
N ILE A 309 5.51 -22.42 -3.44
CA ILE A 309 4.16 -22.14 -2.96
C ILE A 309 4.13 -22.55 -1.48
N ALA A 310 3.67 -21.66 -0.62
CA ALA A 310 3.50 -21.91 0.81
C ALA A 310 2.04 -21.75 1.23
N LEU A 311 1.66 -22.44 2.30
CA LEU A 311 0.42 -22.13 3.00
C LEU A 311 0.56 -20.78 3.71
N GLY A 312 -0.47 -19.95 3.57
CA GLY A 312 -0.71 -18.75 4.36
C GLY A 312 -1.53 -19.06 5.61
N GLY A 313 -1.79 -18.05 6.43
CA GLY A 313 -2.83 -18.17 7.47
C GLY A 313 -4.25 -18.14 6.88
N TRP A 314 -5.24 -18.42 7.71
CA TRP A 314 -6.65 -18.41 7.29
C TRP A 314 -7.14 -16.99 6.95
N GLY A 315 -7.56 -16.77 5.71
CA GLY A 315 -7.85 -15.45 5.18
C GLY A 315 -6.61 -14.55 5.15
N ALA A 316 -5.43 -15.08 4.81
CA ALA A 316 -4.21 -14.30 4.62
C ALA A 316 -4.41 -13.28 3.50
N GLU A 317 -4.58 -12.01 3.89
CA GLU A 317 -4.99 -10.94 2.98
C GLU A 317 -3.80 -10.08 2.57
N THR A 318 -3.13 -9.49 3.54
CA THR A 318 -2.07 -8.51 3.30
C THR A 318 -0.72 -9.07 3.69
N ILE A 319 0.32 -8.61 2.98
CA ILE A 319 1.71 -8.98 3.24
C ILE A 319 2.62 -7.75 3.34
N ALA A 320 3.65 -7.85 4.17
CA ALA A 320 4.72 -6.87 4.26
C ALA A 320 6.10 -7.54 4.42
N PHE A 321 7.09 -7.01 3.71
CA PHE A 321 8.50 -7.41 3.87
C PHE A 321 9.17 -6.55 4.93
N SER A 322 10.05 -7.16 5.73
CA SER A 322 11.05 -6.41 6.48
C SER A 322 11.97 -5.67 5.50
N PRO A 323 12.53 -4.50 5.87
CA PRO A 323 13.37 -3.70 4.97
C PRO A 323 14.59 -4.45 4.43
N ASP A 324 15.13 -5.42 5.19
CA ASP A 324 16.24 -6.29 4.78
C ASP A 324 15.82 -7.46 3.87
N GLY A 325 14.52 -7.62 3.61
CA GLY A 325 13.94 -8.67 2.77
C GLY A 325 13.95 -10.07 3.38
N ARG A 326 14.40 -10.22 4.63
CA ARG A 326 14.54 -11.53 5.27
C ARG A 326 13.20 -12.11 5.73
N PHE A 327 12.32 -11.26 6.24
CA PHE A 327 11.05 -11.66 6.83
C PHE A 327 9.87 -11.15 6.01
N LEU A 328 8.84 -11.99 5.90
CA LEU A 328 7.54 -11.66 5.35
C LEU A 328 6.50 -11.93 6.44
N VAL A 329 5.61 -10.97 6.67
CA VAL A 329 4.47 -11.15 7.58
C VAL A 329 3.18 -11.09 6.79
N THR A 330 2.25 -11.99 7.09
CA THR A 330 0.85 -11.91 6.62
C THR A 330 -0.06 -11.41 7.73
N SER A 331 -1.07 -10.62 7.38
CA SER A 331 -2.25 -10.41 8.23
C SER A 331 -3.35 -11.35 7.77
N ASN A 332 -3.91 -12.09 8.72
CA ASN A 332 -4.90 -13.12 8.42
C ASN A 332 -6.22 -12.73 9.09
N LEU A 333 -7.23 -12.47 8.28
CA LEU A 333 -8.55 -12.01 8.73
C LEU A 333 -9.25 -13.06 9.60
N ARG A 334 -8.99 -14.34 9.30
CA ARG A 334 -9.75 -15.49 9.80
C ARG A 334 -11.25 -15.21 9.67
N GLY A 335 -12.05 -15.62 10.64
CA GLY A 335 -13.48 -15.38 10.72
C GLY A 335 -13.88 -14.06 11.35
N THR A 336 -12.96 -13.13 11.63
CA THR A 336 -13.28 -11.96 12.46
C THR A 336 -14.23 -10.97 11.78
N GLY A 337 -14.30 -10.96 10.46
CA GLY A 337 -15.25 -10.16 9.69
C GLY A 337 -16.61 -10.84 9.50
N LYS A 338 -16.82 -12.07 9.97
CA LYS A 338 -18.07 -12.79 9.73
C LYS A 338 -19.21 -12.30 10.63
N PRO A 339 -20.47 -12.34 10.16
CA PRO A 339 -21.65 -12.12 10.99
C PRO A 339 -21.74 -13.12 12.14
N ASP A 340 -22.41 -12.72 13.21
CA ASP A 340 -22.64 -13.57 14.35
C ASP A 340 -23.46 -14.82 13.94
N GLY A 341 -23.07 -15.99 14.44
CA GLY A 341 -23.68 -17.27 14.08
C GLY A 341 -23.18 -17.89 12.77
N SER A 342 -22.32 -17.21 12.02
CA SER A 342 -21.63 -17.82 10.87
C SER A 342 -20.74 -18.98 11.32
N ARG A 343 -20.69 -20.05 10.53
CA ARG A 343 -19.81 -21.21 10.77
C ARG A 343 -18.33 -20.87 10.62
N ASP A 344 -18.05 -19.86 9.80
CA ASP A 344 -16.70 -19.38 9.53
C ASP A 344 -16.23 -18.36 10.58
N TRP A 345 -17.09 -18.00 11.55
CA TRP A 345 -16.77 -16.98 12.55
C TRP A 345 -15.65 -17.44 13.48
N THR A 346 -14.72 -16.53 13.78
CA THR A 346 -13.66 -16.74 14.78
C THR A 346 -13.51 -15.49 15.64
N GLU A 347 -13.16 -15.69 16.90
CA GLU A 347 -12.98 -14.60 17.86
C GLU A 347 -11.73 -13.76 17.56
N HIS A 348 -10.64 -14.42 17.17
CA HIS A 348 -9.35 -13.78 16.93
C HIS A 348 -8.99 -13.83 15.44
N ALA A 349 -8.27 -12.81 15.00
CA ALA A 349 -7.49 -12.80 13.78
C ALA A 349 -6.09 -13.35 14.08
N SER A 350 -5.15 -13.26 13.13
CA SER A 350 -3.76 -13.63 13.41
C SER A 350 -2.74 -12.95 12.49
N LEU A 351 -1.47 -13.06 12.86
CA LEU A 351 -0.32 -12.71 12.03
C LEU A 351 0.55 -13.95 11.83
N SER A 352 1.02 -14.22 10.61
CA SER A 352 1.99 -15.31 10.36
C SER A 352 3.33 -14.74 9.92
N LEU A 353 4.42 -15.34 10.39
CA LEU A 353 5.79 -14.94 10.06
C LEU A 353 6.45 -16.00 9.18
N TYR A 354 7.09 -15.56 8.11
CA TYR A 354 7.87 -16.39 7.19
C TYR A 354 9.27 -15.82 7.03
N GLN A 355 10.23 -16.69 6.73
CA GLN A 355 11.53 -16.30 6.20
C GLN A 355 11.59 -16.53 4.71
N LEU A 356 12.09 -15.55 3.98
CA LEU A 356 12.48 -15.73 2.59
C LEU A 356 13.94 -16.22 2.52
N ASP A 357 14.15 -17.36 1.89
CA ASP A 357 15.45 -17.75 1.39
C ASP A 357 15.77 -16.95 0.12
N SER A 358 16.76 -16.08 0.21
CA SER A 358 17.04 -15.10 -0.85
C SER A 358 17.68 -15.73 -2.09
N GLU A 359 18.17 -16.96 -2.03
CA GLU A 359 18.77 -17.64 -3.19
C GLU A 359 17.74 -18.46 -3.96
N THR A 360 16.89 -19.17 -3.23
CA THR A 360 15.92 -20.13 -3.77
C THR A 360 14.53 -19.56 -3.94
N GLY A 361 14.18 -18.50 -3.20
CA GLY A 361 12.82 -17.97 -3.13
C GLY A 361 11.88 -18.80 -2.24
N ARG A 362 12.42 -19.71 -1.42
CA ARG A 362 11.61 -20.54 -0.54
C ARG A 362 11.12 -19.73 0.66
N LEU A 363 9.82 -19.79 0.93
CA LEU A 363 9.21 -19.23 2.14
C LEU A 363 9.11 -20.32 3.23
N SER A 364 9.82 -20.12 4.34
CA SER A 364 9.79 -21.03 5.49
C SER A 364 8.95 -20.44 6.63
N PRO A 365 7.87 -21.10 7.09
CA PRO A 365 7.02 -20.59 8.15
C PRO A 365 7.70 -20.69 9.52
N TYR A 366 7.60 -19.64 10.32
CA TYR A 366 8.08 -19.62 11.70
C TYR A 366 6.98 -19.79 12.73
N GLY A 367 5.79 -19.24 12.48
CA GLY A 367 4.65 -19.36 13.38
C GLY A 367 3.49 -18.48 12.96
N GLU A 368 2.39 -18.62 13.69
CA GLU A 368 1.19 -17.79 13.61
C GLU A 368 0.79 -17.39 15.04
N TRP A 369 0.51 -16.10 15.24
CA TRP A 369 0.16 -15.54 16.55
C TRP A 369 -1.24 -14.92 16.51
N PRO A 370 -2.07 -15.18 17.53
CA PRO A 370 -3.42 -14.63 17.59
C PRO A 370 -3.38 -13.10 17.78
N LEU A 371 -4.34 -12.43 17.16
CA LEU A 371 -4.56 -10.99 17.27
C LEU A 371 -6.03 -10.74 17.64
N ALA A 372 -6.27 -9.97 18.70
CA ALA A 372 -7.62 -9.77 19.26
C ALA A 372 -8.50 -8.80 18.44
N GLY A 373 -7.87 -7.95 17.64
CA GLY A 373 -8.56 -7.04 16.71
C GLY A 373 -9.30 -7.76 15.58
N VAL A 374 -10.32 -7.08 15.05
CA VAL A 374 -11.10 -7.53 13.91
C VAL A 374 -10.51 -6.98 12.62
N LEU A 375 -10.48 -7.83 11.58
CA LEU A 375 -10.00 -7.52 10.23
C LEU A 375 -8.67 -6.73 10.24
N PRO A 376 -7.55 -7.36 10.64
CA PRO A 376 -6.25 -6.73 10.47
C PRO A 376 -5.85 -6.75 8.99
N GLN A 377 -5.64 -5.58 8.39
CA GLN A 377 -5.34 -5.47 6.95
C GLN A 377 -4.00 -4.75 6.74
N GLY A 378 -3.90 -3.49 7.16
CA GLY A 378 -2.69 -2.69 6.93
C GLY A 378 -1.47 -3.24 7.67
N LEU A 379 -0.37 -3.46 6.95
CA LEU A 379 0.91 -3.89 7.50
C LEU A 379 2.04 -2.98 7.01
N ALA A 380 2.87 -2.49 7.93
CA ALA A 380 4.09 -1.80 7.59
C ALA A 380 5.20 -2.06 8.61
N PHE A 381 6.40 -2.31 8.13
CA PHE A 381 7.59 -2.33 8.99
C PHE A 381 8.08 -0.92 9.27
N ASP A 382 8.66 -0.73 10.44
CA ASP A 382 9.52 0.43 10.67
C ASP A 382 10.81 0.31 9.84
N ARG A 383 11.56 1.42 9.72
CA ARG A 383 12.82 1.45 8.96
C ARG A 383 13.85 0.42 9.46
N THR A 384 13.82 0.05 10.74
CA THR A 384 14.78 -0.89 11.32
C THR A 384 14.41 -2.35 11.06
N GLY A 385 13.15 -2.63 10.69
CA GLY A 385 12.63 -3.99 10.55
C GLY A 385 12.34 -4.70 11.87
N GLN A 386 12.51 -4.03 13.02
CA GLN A 386 12.29 -4.63 14.33
C GLN A 386 10.84 -4.46 14.80
N LYS A 387 10.13 -3.47 14.28
CA LYS A 387 8.74 -3.20 14.63
C LYS A 387 7.84 -3.37 13.41
N LEU A 388 6.67 -3.95 13.66
CA LEU A 388 5.60 -4.11 12.69
C LEU A 388 4.38 -3.32 13.18
N PHE A 389 3.89 -2.43 12.35
CA PHE A 389 2.63 -1.72 12.53
C PHE A 389 1.50 -2.50 11.88
N VAL A 390 0.42 -2.72 12.63
CA VAL A 390 -0.72 -3.52 12.21
C VAL A 390 -2.00 -2.70 12.35
N GLY A 391 -2.68 -2.48 11.24
CA GLY A 391 -3.95 -1.77 11.18
C GLY A 391 -5.07 -2.69 11.60
N VAL A 392 -5.84 -2.27 12.59
CA VAL A 392 -6.98 -3.00 13.15
C VAL A 392 -8.24 -2.19 12.90
N ASN A 393 -9.19 -2.78 12.16
CA ASN A 393 -10.47 -2.15 11.85
C ASN A 393 -11.20 -1.74 13.13
N ARG A 394 -11.40 -2.68 14.06
CA ARG A 394 -12.00 -2.41 15.38
C ARG A 394 -11.71 -3.50 16.42
N TYR A 395 -12.06 -3.24 17.68
CA TYR A 395 -12.10 -4.24 18.76
C TYR A 395 -13.55 -4.55 19.15
N ARG A 396 -13.89 -5.83 19.35
CA ARG A 396 -15.28 -6.25 19.66
C ARG A 396 -15.70 -5.97 21.10
N HIS A 397 -14.77 -6.10 22.06
CA HIS A 397 -15.07 -6.11 23.50
C HIS A 397 -14.47 -4.93 24.24
N GLU A 398 -14.24 -3.82 23.54
CA GLU A 398 -13.63 -2.62 24.10
C GLU A 398 -14.49 -1.41 23.81
N GLU A 399 -15.02 -0.78 24.85
CA GLU A 399 -15.62 0.56 24.74
C GLU A 399 -14.49 1.60 24.83
N ALA A 400 -14.15 2.16 23.67
CA ALA A 400 -13.16 3.24 23.57
C ALA A 400 -13.74 4.35 22.68
N PRO A 401 -13.35 5.63 22.89
CA PRO A 401 -13.80 6.73 22.05
C PRO A 401 -13.47 6.54 20.56
N LEU A 402 -12.40 5.80 20.29
CA LEU A 402 -11.92 5.45 18.96
C LEU A 402 -11.79 3.92 18.88
N GLY A 403 -12.57 3.32 17.98
CA GLY A 403 -12.75 1.86 17.94
C GLY A 403 -11.65 1.09 17.20
N GLY A 404 -10.94 1.74 16.27
CA GLY A 404 -9.82 1.16 15.52
C GLY A 404 -8.46 1.43 16.17
N ALA A 405 -7.40 0.85 15.61
CA ALA A 405 -6.04 1.15 16.06
C ALA A 405 -4.95 0.81 15.04
N VAL A 406 -3.77 1.35 15.27
CA VAL A 406 -2.50 0.74 14.87
C VAL A 406 -1.91 0.03 16.09
N GLU A 407 -1.78 -1.31 16.03
CA GLU A 407 -1.01 -2.08 17.01
C GLU A 407 0.48 -2.10 16.64
N ILE A 408 1.33 -2.14 17.66
CA ILE A 408 2.78 -2.28 17.48
C ILE A 408 3.19 -3.69 17.93
N TRP A 409 3.81 -4.40 17.00
CA TRP A 409 4.41 -5.72 17.21
C TRP A 409 5.92 -5.62 17.07
N GLN A 410 6.63 -6.54 17.71
CA GLN A 410 8.07 -6.66 17.62
C GLN A 410 8.46 -7.99 17.00
N ILE A 411 9.42 -7.97 16.09
CA ILE A 411 10.14 -9.18 15.69
C ILE A 411 11.27 -9.40 16.68
N THR A 412 11.30 -10.60 17.25
CA THR A 412 12.41 -11.11 18.03
C THR A 412 13.19 -12.11 17.19
N THR A 413 14.51 -11.99 17.18
CA THR A 413 15.42 -12.87 16.41
C THR A 413 16.41 -13.61 17.32
N ASP A 414 16.36 -13.35 18.63
CA ASP A 414 17.10 -14.10 19.63
C ASP A 414 16.52 -15.52 19.72
N GLY A 415 17.18 -16.48 19.08
CA GLY A 415 16.69 -17.85 18.95
C GLY A 415 15.83 -18.06 17.70
N ARG A 416 14.66 -18.68 17.84
CA ARG A 416 13.73 -18.89 16.71
C ARG A 416 12.95 -17.58 16.47
N PRO A 417 12.99 -17.00 15.26
CA PRO A 417 12.26 -15.77 14.97
C PRO A 417 10.77 -15.86 15.34
N ALA A 418 10.27 -14.82 16.01
CA ALA A 418 8.90 -14.77 16.50
C ALA A 418 8.34 -13.34 16.53
N LEU A 419 7.03 -13.23 16.36
CA LEU A 419 6.28 -11.98 16.59
C LEU A 419 5.83 -11.90 18.05
N ALA A 420 6.03 -10.75 18.68
CA ALA A 420 5.60 -10.47 20.04
C ALA A 420 4.81 -9.14 20.09
N PRO A 421 3.60 -9.11 20.68
CA PRO A 421 2.87 -7.86 20.85
C PRO A 421 3.56 -6.99 21.90
N THR A 422 3.66 -5.67 21.69
CA THR A 422 4.27 -4.76 22.69
C THR A 422 3.27 -4.22 23.72
N SER A 423 2.00 -4.62 23.62
CA SER A 423 0.84 -4.01 24.32
C SER A 423 0.56 -2.55 23.93
N ASP A 424 1.38 -1.93 23.08
CA ASP A 424 1.15 -0.57 22.60
C ASP A 424 0.15 -0.53 21.45
N ARG A 425 -0.83 0.35 21.60
CA ARG A 425 -1.86 0.62 20.59
C ARG A 425 -2.03 2.12 20.42
N ILE A 426 -2.17 2.55 19.18
CA ILE A 426 -2.46 3.93 18.80
C ILE A 426 -3.91 3.94 18.32
N ARG A 427 -4.82 4.47 19.14
CA ARG A 427 -6.26 4.45 18.83
C ARG A 427 -6.58 5.41 17.71
N LEU A 428 -7.35 4.92 16.74
CA LEU A 428 -7.79 5.63 15.54
C LEU A 428 -9.29 5.37 15.31
N PRO A 429 -9.97 6.13 14.45
CA PRO A 429 -11.32 5.79 14.01
C PRO A 429 -11.39 4.35 13.49
N THR A 430 -12.58 3.75 13.54
CA THR A 430 -12.79 2.39 13.02
C THR A 430 -12.44 2.30 11.53
N GLY A 431 -12.20 1.08 11.06
CA GLY A 431 -11.88 0.84 9.66
C GLY A 431 -10.45 1.16 9.27
N VAL A 432 -9.49 1.09 10.20
CA VAL A 432 -8.07 1.15 9.86
C VAL A 432 -7.73 -0.02 8.93
N HIS A 433 -7.42 0.25 7.66
CA HIS A 433 -7.22 -0.79 6.65
C HIS A 433 -5.92 -0.61 5.85
N THR A 434 -5.49 0.61 5.52
CA THR A 434 -4.21 0.83 4.81
C THR A 434 -3.19 1.52 5.71
N ILE A 435 -1.95 1.03 5.74
CA ILE A 435 -0.84 1.63 6.52
C ILE A 435 0.40 1.78 5.64
N VAL A 436 1.06 2.93 5.74
CA VAL A 436 2.41 3.17 5.21
C VAL A 436 3.29 3.75 6.31
N ALA A 437 4.48 3.19 6.49
CA ALA A 437 5.50 3.74 7.39
C ALA A 437 6.61 4.41 6.58
N ARG A 438 7.07 5.55 7.08
CA ARG A 438 8.24 6.25 6.54
C ARG A 438 9.30 6.44 7.57
#